data_AF-A0A933NV19-F1
#
_entry.id   AF-A0A933NV19-F1
#
_cell.length_a   1.000
_cell.length_b   1.000
_cell.length_c   1.000
_cell.angle_alpha   90.00
_cell.angle_beta   90.00
_cell.angle_gamma   90.00
#
_symmetry.space_group_name_H-M   'P 1'
#
loop_
_entity.id
_entity.type
_entity.pdbx_description
1 polymer ?
#
loop_
_entity_poly.entity_id
_entity_poly.type
_entity_poly.pdbx_seq_one_letter_code
_entity_poly.pdbx_strand_id
1 'polypeptide(L)' 'MLKGFTHARLACGCRLTFRDGVEGSPVTVVIEEKGAHCVMSLHVRDLPVYDFREALRPPTRFLPLEEEEYEEEG' A
#
# COMPACT_ATOMS: atom_id res chain seq x y z
N MET A 1 4.47 -2.03 16.13
CA MET A 1 5.91 -2.26 16.38
C MET A 1 6.51 -2.97 15.17
N LEU A 2 7.40 -2.31 14.44
CA LEU A 2 8.14 -2.92 13.34
C LEU A 2 9.00 -4.04 13.93
N LYS A 3 8.88 -5.28 13.43
CA LYS A 3 9.56 -6.48 13.97
C LYS A 3 11.08 -6.47 13.68
N GLY A 4 11.77 -5.34 13.84
CA GLY A 4 13.17 -5.13 13.45
C GLY A 4 13.38 -4.87 11.96
N PHE A 5 12.31 -4.87 11.15
CA PHE A 5 12.41 -4.52 9.72
C PHE A 5 12.67 -3.03 9.56
N THR A 6 13.80 -2.70 8.91
CA THR A 6 14.20 -1.32 8.65
C THR A 6 14.01 -0.92 7.18
N HIS A 7 14.15 -1.88 6.26
CA HIS A 7 14.09 -1.65 4.82
C HIS A 7 13.52 -2.85 4.07
N ALA A 8 13.02 -2.59 2.86
CA ALA A 8 12.64 -3.62 1.88
C ALA A 8 13.02 -3.17 0.46
N ARG A 9 13.06 -4.11 -0.48
CA ARG A 9 13.22 -3.82 -1.92
C ARG A 9 11.98 -4.27 -2.69
N LEU A 10 11.48 -3.40 -3.54
CA LEU A 10 10.41 -3.71 -4.50
C LEU A 10 11.00 -4.38 -5.75
N ALA A 11 10.16 -5.12 -6.48
CA ALA A 11 10.55 -5.75 -7.75
C ALA A 11 11.06 -4.75 -8.81
N CYS A 12 10.60 -3.50 -8.76
CA CYS A 12 11.09 -2.42 -9.63
C CYS A 12 12.46 -1.85 -9.22
N GLY A 13 13.09 -2.40 -8.18
CA GLY A 13 14.40 -1.97 -7.68
C GLY A 13 14.36 -0.84 -6.65
N CYS A 14 13.21 -0.20 -6.40
CA CYS A 14 13.07 0.82 -5.35
C CYS A 14 13.34 0.24 -3.96
N ARG A 15 13.99 1.03 -3.12
CA ARG A 15 14.19 0.73 -1.70
C ARG A 15 13.14 1.45 -0.87
N LEU A 16 12.58 0.72 0.08
CA LEU A 16 11.58 1.19 1.04
C LEU A 16 12.19 1.36 2.42
N THR A 17 11.66 2.29 3.19
CA THR A 17 11.84 2.34 4.63
C THR A 17 10.47 2.39 5.32
N PHE A 18 10.46 2.00 6.60
CA PHE A 18 9.26 1.93 7.42
C PHE A 18 9.34 3.01 8.49
N ARG A 19 8.36 3.91 8.50
CA ARG A 19 8.22 4.97 9.51
C ARG A 19 7.11 4.61 10.47
N ASP A 20 7.18 5.18 11.68
CA ASP A 20 6.05 5.16 12.59
C ASP A 20 4.83 5.75 11.87
N GLY A 21 3.72 5.04 11.98
CA GLY A 21 2.46 5.50 11.40
C GLY A 21 1.77 6.55 12.27
N VAL A 22 0.59 6.97 11.83
CA VAL A 22 -0.26 7.96 12.50
C VAL A 22 -1.54 7.29 13.01
N GLU A 23 -2.40 8.02 13.71
CA GLU A 23 -3.67 7.48 14.18
C GLU A 23 -4.45 6.77 13.05
N GLY A 24 -4.83 5.52 13.29
CA GLY A 24 -5.49 4.67 12.30
C GLY A 24 -4.55 3.90 11.36
N SER A 25 -3.22 4.05 11.44
CA SER A 25 -2.24 3.27 10.67
C SER A 25 -0.98 3.03 11.50
N PRO A 26 -0.61 1.78 11.83
CA PRO A 26 0.56 1.54 12.68
C PRO A 26 1.90 1.81 11.99
N VAL A 27 1.94 1.87 10.66
CA VAL A 27 3.17 1.98 9.85
C VAL A 27 2.89 2.77 8.58
N THR A 28 3.82 3.66 8.22
CA THR A 28 3.85 4.29 6.89
C THR A 28 5.04 3.74 6.11
N VAL A 29 4.80 3.25 4.88
CA VAL A 29 5.85 2.72 4.00
C VAL A 29 6.16 3.77 2.94
N VAL A 30 7.42 4.16 2.85
CA VAL A 30 7.88 5.24 1.97
C VAL A 30 8.99 4.76 1.03
N ILE A 31 9.08 5.34 -0.16
CA ILE A 31 10.26 5.17 -1.02
C ILE A 31 11.43 5.93 -0.39
N GLU A 32 12.45 5.22 0.06
CA GLU A 32 13.73 5.84 0.47
C GLU A 32 14.58 6.18 -0.76
N GLU A 33 14.64 5.26 -1.72
CA GLU A 33 15.45 5.40 -2.93
C GLU A 33 14.71 4.85 -4.14
N LYS A 34 14.57 5.68 -5.19
CA LYS A 34 14.00 5.25 -6.47
C LYS A 34 15.04 4.43 -7.22
N GLY A 35 14.69 3.21 -7.62
CA GLY A 35 15.57 2.36 -8.42
C GLY A 35 15.76 2.95 -9.83
N ALA A 36 16.96 2.80 -10.39
CA ALA A 36 17.32 3.35 -11.70
C ALA A 36 16.42 2.87 -12.86
N HIS A 37 15.90 1.65 -12.76
CA HIS A 37 15.01 1.05 -13.77
C HIS A 37 13.52 1.17 -13.44
N CYS A 38 13.16 1.90 -12.37
CA CYS A 38 11.77 2.03 -11.96
C CYS A 38 11.00 3.01 -12.86
N VAL A 39 10.18 2.47 -13.76
CA VAL A 39 9.31 3.25 -14.66
C VAL A 39 8.02 3.75 -14.01
N MET A 40 7.71 3.30 -12.78
CA MET A 40 6.51 3.73 -12.06
C MET A 40 6.64 5.21 -11.69
N SER A 41 5.78 6.06 -12.26
CA SER A 41 5.77 7.51 -12.01
C SER A 41 5.38 7.84 -10.56
N LEU A 42 4.56 6.99 -9.93
CA LEU A 42 4.13 7.14 -8.53
C LEU A 42 5.24 6.83 -7.52
N HIS A 43 6.31 6.12 -7.90
CA HIS A 43 7.43 5.88 -6.99
C HIS A 43 8.37 7.09 -6.99
N VAL A 44 8.15 7.99 -6.05
CA VAL A 44 8.95 9.20 -5.82
C VAL A 44 9.57 9.10 -4.43
N ARG A 45 10.83 9.53 -4.29
CA ARG A 45 11.53 9.56 -3.00
C ARG A 45 10.69 10.33 -1.97
N ASP A 46 10.67 9.81 -0.74
CA ASP A 46 9.92 10.29 0.42
C ASP A 46 8.40 10.24 0.28
N LEU A 47 7.87 9.73 -0.84
CA LEU A 47 6.43 9.55 -1.01
C LEU A 47 5.97 8.24 -0.34
N PRO A 48 4.87 8.27 0.43
CA PRO A 48 4.25 7.06 0.94
C PRO A 48 3.65 6.24 -0.20
N VAL A 49 3.98 4.96 -0.25
CA VAL A 49 3.42 3.98 -1.20
C VAL A 49 2.39 3.07 -0.54
N TYR A 50 2.32 3.08 0.79
CA TYR A 50 1.30 2.38 1.55
C TYR A 50 0.91 3.21 2.78
N ASP A 51 -0.39 3.47 2.88
CA ASP A 51 -1.07 3.94 4.09
C ASP A 51 -2.24 3.00 4.35
N PHE A 52 -2.25 2.36 5.52
CA PHE A 52 -3.30 1.44 5.94
C PHE A 52 -4.70 2.08 5.89
N ARG A 53 -4.82 3.38 6.19
CA ARG A 53 -6.11 4.07 6.16
C ARG A 53 -6.66 4.18 4.75
N GLU A 54 -5.79 4.50 3.79
CA GLU A 54 -6.17 4.59 2.39
C GLU A 54 -6.55 3.21 1.83
N ALA A 55 -5.88 2.15 2.30
CA ALA A 55 -6.23 0.78 1.93
C ALA A 55 -7.62 0.33 2.43
N LEU A 56 -8.12 0.93 3.52
CA LEU A 56 -9.46 0.67 4.06
C LEU A 56 -10.53 1.64 3.54
N ARG A 57 -10.15 2.64 2.76
CA ARG A 57 -11.09 3.63 2.23
C ARG A 57 -12.07 2.94 1.27
N PRO A 58 -13.38 3.26 1.33
CA PRO A 58 -14.32 2.80 0.32
C PRO A 58 -13.83 3.19 -1.09
N PRO A 59 -13.90 2.26 -2.07
CA PRO A 59 -13.47 2.53 -3.42
C PRO A 59 -14.29 3.67 -4.03
N THR A 60 -13.62 4.59 -4.72
CA THR A 60 -14.27 5.71 -5.42
C THR A 60 -14.78 5.34 -6.81
N ARG A 61 -14.45 4.15 -7.30
CA ARG A 61 -14.99 3.59 -8.54
C ARG A 61 -16.39 3.04 -8.28
N PHE A 62 -17.27 3.11 -9.28
CA PHE A 62 -18.52 2.36 -9.26
C PHE A 62 -18.20 0.88 -9.11
N LEU A 63 -18.64 0.31 -7.99
CA LEU A 63 -18.67 -1.13 -7.85
C LEU A 63 -19.84 -1.65 -8.69
N PRO A 64 -19.70 -2.84 -9.31
CA PRO A 64 -20.88 -3.60 -9.72
C PRO A 64 -21.86 -3.64 -8.56
N LEU A 65 -23.16 -3.61 -8.86
CA LEU A 65 -24.18 -3.92 -7.86
C LEU A 65 -23.78 -5.23 -7.18
N GLU A 66 -23.83 -5.28 -5.84
CA GLU A 66 -23.64 -6.54 -5.11
C GLU A 66 -24.53 -7.59 -5.79
N GLU A 67 -23.92 -8.62 -6.36
CA GLU A 67 -24.66 -9.79 -6.82
C GLU A 67 -25.33 -10.37 -5.57
N GLU A 68 -26.65 -10.52 -5.63
CA GLU A 68 -27.42 -11.15 -4.55
C GLU A 68 -26.76 -12.48 -4.22
N GLU A 69 -26.50 -12.73 -2.93
CA GLU A 69 -25.94 -13.98 -2.46
C GLU A 69 -26.82 -15.13 -2.98
N TYR A 70 -26.31 -15.91 -3.93
CA TYR A 70 -27.05 -17.05 -4.48
C TYR A 70 -27.36 -18.02 -3.35
N GLU A 71 -28.64 -18.25 -3.05
CA GLU A 71 -29.07 -19.32 -2.16
C GLU A 71 -28.66 -20.67 -2.80
N GLU A 72 -27.78 -21.41 -2.14
CA GLU A 72 -27.41 -22.76 -2.57
C GLU A 72 -28.62 -23.67 -2.28
N GLU A 73 -29.39 -24.06 -3.30
CA GLU A 73 -30.47 -25.03 -3.16
C GLU A 73 -29.88 -26.39 -2.72
N GLY A 74 -30.25 -26.82 -1.50
CA GLY A 74 -29.78 -28.06 -0.87
C GLY A 74 -30.45 -29.35 -1.34
#